data_AF-A0A1H1V063-F1
#
_entry.id   AF-A0A1H1V063-F1
#
_cell.length_a   1.000
_cell.length_b   1.000
_cell.length_c   1.000
_cell.angle_alpha   90.00
_cell.angle_beta   90.00
_cell.angle_gamma   90.00
#
_symmetry.space_group_name_H-M   'P 1'
#
loop_
_entity.id
_entity.type
_entity.pdbx_description
1 polymer ?
#
loop_
_entity_poly.entity_id
_entity_poly.type
_entity_poly.pdbx_seq_one_letter_code
_entity_poly.pdbx_strand_id
1 'polypeptide(L)' 'MSNQVALARLDLEIAKMRKSCTPVPDRTYVMGMIEMAEFAQIIDTRTANRYRDALDAKFVERNTHLKGVSA' A
#
# COMPACT_ATOMS: atom_id res chain seq x y z
N MET A 1 1.08 17.98 -10.51
CA MET A 1 1.86 16.98 -9.75
C MET A 1 2.46 16.04 -10.78
N SER A 2 3.78 15.85 -10.83
CA SER A 2 4.35 14.92 -11.83
C SER A 2 4.03 13.48 -11.46
N ASN A 3 3.89 12.59 -12.45
CA ASN A 3 3.64 11.16 -12.23
C ASN A 3 4.71 10.56 -11.30
N GLN A 4 5.96 11.04 -11.37
CA GLN A 4 7.05 10.63 -10.48
C GLN A 4 6.76 10.91 -8.99
N VAL A 5 6.18 12.07 -8.67
CA VAL A 5 5.81 12.41 -7.28
C VAL A 5 4.69 11.52 -6.78
N ALA A 6 3.72 11.18 -7.64
CA ALA A 6 2.64 10.27 -7.28
C ALA A 6 3.17 8.85 -7.00
N LEU A 7 4.09 8.35 -7.82
CA LEU A 7 4.74 7.05 -7.62
C LEU A 7 5.54 7.01 -6.31
N ALA A 8 6.41 7.99 -6.09
CA ALA A 8 7.19 8.09 -4.87
C ALA A 8 6.31 8.17 -3.61
N ARG A 9 5.11 8.77 -3.72
CA ARG A 9 4.15 8.80 -2.63
C ARG A 9 3.52 7.44 -2.37
N LEU A 10 3.14 6.69 -3.42
CA LEU A 10 2.63 5.33 -3.27
C LEU A 10 3.67 4.42 -2.59
N ASP A 11 4.92 4.46 -3.03
CA ASP A 11 6.02 3.71 -2.41
C ASP A 11 6.16 4.03 -0.92
N LEU A 12 6.13 5.32 -0.58
CA LEU A 12 6.24 5.78 0.80
C LEU A 12 5.08 5.28 1.67
N GLU A 13 3.84 5.40 1.20
CA GLU A 13 2.67 4.96 1.98
C GLU A 13 2.63 3.44 2.16
N ILE A 14 3.01 2.66 1.13
CA ILE A 14 3.20 1.21 1.26
C ILE A 14 4.31 0.90 2.29
N ALA A 15 5.43 1.62 2.26
CA ALA A 15 6.52 1.40 3.22
C ALA A 15 6.11 1.71 4.67
N LYS A 16 5.27 2.74 4.90
CA LYS A 16 4.77 3.11 6.23
C LYS A 16 3.90 2.02 6.86
N MET A 17 3.26 1.15 6.06
CA MET A 17 2.45 0.04 6.56
C MET A 17 3.18 -0.82 7.60
N ARG A 18 4.49 -1.02 7.45
CA ARG A 18 5.32 -1.80 8.39
C ARG A 18 5.29 -1.25 9.83
N LYS A 19 5.03 0.04 10.01
CA LYS A 19 4.97 0.71 11.31
C LYS A 19 3.56 1.16 11.69
N SER A 20 2.54 0.80 10.92
CA SER A 20 1.17 1.22 11.17
C SER A 20 0.66 0.71 12.52
N CYS A 21 0.03 1.58 13.30
CA CYS A 21 -0.72 1.18 14.50
C CYS A 21 -2.17 0.83 14.18
N THR A 22 -2.63 1.15 12.97
CA THR A 22 -4.00 1.00 12.49
C THR A 22 -4.00 0.37 11.09
N PRO A 23 -3.51 -0.87 10.93
CA PRO A 23 -3.19 -1.43 9.62
C PRO A 23 -4.41 -1.62 8.71
N VAL A 24 -5.61 -1.83 9.28
CA VAL A 24 -6.85 -2.00 8.51
C VAL A 24 -7.25 -0.70 7.78
N PRO A 25 -7.49 0.43 8.47
CA PRO A 25 -7.82 1.68 7.79
C PRO A 25 -6.67 2.19 6.90
N ASP A 26 -5.42 2.00 7.32
CA ASP A 26 -4.26 2.40 6.51
C ASP A 26 -4.21 1.60 5.20
N ARG A 27 -4.51 0.30 5.23
CA ARG A 27 -4.56 -0.52 4.01
C ARG A 27 -5.64 -0.02 3.07
N THR A 28 -6.83 0.26 3.59
CA THR A 28 -7.95 0.79 2.78
C THR A 28 -7.55 2.11 2.13
N TYR A 29 -6.89 2.99 2.87
CA TYR A 29 -6.41 4.27 2.33
C TYR A 29 -5.41 4.07 1.18
N VAL A 30 -4.38 3.25 1.38
CA VAL A 30 -3.35 3.01 0.34
C VAL A 30 -3.93 2.26 -0.87
N MET A 31 -4.85 1.32 -0.66
CA MET A 31 -5.57 0.65 -1.75
C MET A 31 -6.31 1.67 -2.62
N GLY A 32 -7.04 2.61 -2.00
CA GLY A 32 -7.71 3.68 -2.74
C GLY A 32 -6.75 4.58 -3.52
N MET A 33 -5.55 4.85 -2.99
CA MET A 33 -4.53 5.59 -3.73
C MET A 33 -4.05 4.85 -4.99
N ILE A 34 -3.86 3.52 -4.88
CA ILE A 34 -3.44 2.67 -6.01
C ILE A 34 -4.54 2.65 -7.08
N GLU A 35 -5.80 2.47 -6.67
CA GLU A 35 -6.96 2.45 -7.57
C GLU A 35 -7.14 3.79 -8.30
N MET A 36 -6.98 4.91 -7.60
CA MET A 36 -7.06 6.24 -8.22
C MET A 36 -5.89 6.49 -9.18
N ALA A 37 -4.69 5.99 -8.87
CA ALA A 37 -3.55 6.10 -9.77
C ALA A 37 -3.72 5.27 -11.05
N GLU A 38 -4.32 4.07 -10.94
CA GLU A 38 -4.66 3.24 -12.10
C GLU A 38 -5.78 3.89 -12.93
N PHE A 39 -6.84 4.37 -12.28
CA PHE A 39 -7.95 5.05 -12.94
C PHE A 39 -7.51 6.32 -13.69
N ALA A 40 -6.61 7.11 -13.07
CA ALA A 40 -6.03 8.30 -13.67
C ALA A 40 -4.94 7.98 -14.72
N GLN A 41 -4.68 6.70 -15.02
CA GLN A 41 -3.67 6.24 -15.97
C GLN A 41 -2.24 6.71 -15.63
N ILE A 42 -1.97 6.98 -14.34
CA ILE A 42 -0.63 7.31 -13.84
C ILE A 42 0.24 6.04 -13.82
N ILE A 43 -0.39 4.89 -13.56
CA ILE A 43 0.21 3.56 -13.61
C ILE A 43 -0.64 2.62 -14.45
N ASP A 44 -0.02 1.61 -15.03
CA ASP A 44 -0.72 0.52 -15.71
C ASP A 44 -1.24 -0.52 -14.70
N THR A 45 -2.17 -1.36 -15.15
CA THR A 45 -2.75 -2.44 -14.34
C THR A 45 -1.69 -3.39 -13.78
N ARG A 46 -0.62 -3.65 -14.54
CA ARG A 46 0.47 -4.51 -14.08
C ARG A 46 1.20 -3.90 -12.88
N THR A 47 1.48 -2.60 -12.92
CA THR A 47 2.13 -1.88 -11.81
C THR A 47 1.18 -1.74 -10.63
N ALA A 48 -0.10 -1.45 -10.88
CA ALA A 48 -1.12 -1.40 -9.84
C ALA A 48 -1.20 -2.72 -9.07
N ASN A 49 -1.22 -3.86 -9.77
CA ASN A 49 -1.23 -5.19 -9.13
C ASN A 49 0.03 -5.44 -8.29
N ARG A 50 1.21 -5.03 -8.75
CA ARG A 50 2.44 -5.13 -7.93
C ARG A 50 2.34 -4.32 -6.64
N TYR A 51 1.73 -3.13 -6.68
CA TYR A 51 1.51 -2.34 -5.47
C TYR A 51 0.47 -2.97 -4.54
N ARG A 52 -0.59 -3.59 -5.08
CA ARG A 52 -1.57 -4.36 -4.30
C ARG A 52 -0.90 -5.51 -3.55
N ASP A 53 -0.10 -6.30 -4.26
CA ASP A 53 0.64 -7.43 -3.68
C ASP A 53 1.61 -6.96 -2.57
N ALA A 54 2.36 -5.88 -2.83
CA ALA A 54 3.31 -5.32 -1.87
C ALA A 54 2.60 -4.76 -0.61
N LEU A 55 1.45 -4.10 -0.78
CA LEU A 55 0.62 -3.61 0.30
C LEU A 55 0.08 -4.76 1.15
N ASP A 56 -0.45 -5.80 0.50
CA ASP A 56 -1.03 -6.95 1.19
C ASP A 56 0.01 -7.74 1.99
N ALA A 57 1.19 -7.96 1.42
CA ALA A 57 2.30 -8.61 2.13
C ALA A 57 2.65 -7.86 3.43
N LYS A 58 2.78 -6.53 3.38
CA LYS A 58 3.11 -5.70 4.54
C LYS A 58 1.95 -5.62 5.54
N PHE A 59 0.72 -5.58 5.06
CA PHE A 59 -0.46 -5.61 5.92
C PHE A 59 -0.53 -6.93 6.70
N VAL A 60 -0.35 -8.06 6.02
CA VAL A 60 -0.35 -9.38 6.68
C VAL A 60 0.76 -9.47 7.72
N GLU A 61 2.00 -9.10 7.36
CA GLU A 61 3.13 -9.05 8.28
C GLU A 61 2.81 -8.21 9.53
N ARG A 62 2.30 -6.99 9.31
CA ARG A 62 2.01 -6.07 10.42
C ARG A 62 0.85 -6.53 11.29
N ASN A 63 -0.21 -7.06 10.68
CA ASN A 63 -1.38 -7.56 11.40
C ASN A 63 -1.04 -8.79 12.24
N THR A 64 -0.22 -9.70 11.72
CA THR A 64 0.32 -10.85 12.47
C THR A 64 1.13 -10.39 13.68
N HIS A 65 2.03 -9.43 13.47
CA HIS A 65 2.84 -8.86 14.56
C HIS A 65 1.97 -8.21 15.65
N LEU A 66 0.96 -7.42 15.28
CA LEU A 66 0.07 -6.74 16.25
C LEU A 66 -0.85 -7.71 17.00
N LYS A 67 -1.26 -8.81 16.37
CA LYS A 67 -2.08 -9.84 17.03
C LYS A 67 -1.29 -10.72 17.99
N GLY A 68 0.02 -10.50 18.13
CA GLY A 68 0.86 -11.30 19.03
C GLY A 68 0.92 -12.77 18.62
N VAL A 69 0.57 -13.11 17.38
CA VAL A 69 0.83 -14.44 16.81
C VAL A 69 2.31 -14.47 16.44
N SER A 70 3.15 -14.48 17.47
CA SER A 70 4.48 -15.05 17.36
C SER A 70 4.26 -16.52 17.05
N ALA A 71 4.72 -16.95 15.87
CA ALA A 71 4.88 -18.38 15.57
C ALA A 71 5.79 -19.03 16.63
#